data_AF-A0A7T8JTE7-F1
#
_entry.id   AF-A0A7T8JTE7-F1
#
_cell.length_a   1.000
_cell.length_b   1.000
_cell.length_c   1.000
_cell.angle_alpha   90.00
_cell.angle_beta   90.00
_cell.angle_gamma   90.00
#
_symmetry.space_group_name_H-M   'P 1'
#
loop_
_entity.id
_entity.type
_entity.pdbx_description
1 polymer ?
#
loop_
_entity_poly.entity_id
_entity_poly.type
_entity_poly.pdbx_seq_one_letter_code
_entity_poly.pdbx_strand_id
1 'polypeptide(L)'
;MFNSQCWGCRFEYQRVVWNGTKSVFLPVEYGVRQGSILGPILYLVLVADVTSCVGVGNEDNSGYADDFFMWAVGDSLEEFGSLLESRADAFSRFAGGERPCP
;
A
#
# COMPACT_ATOMS: atom_id res chain seq x y z
N MET A 1 -13.43 -36.85 9.23
CA MET A 1 -12.44 -37.25 10.24
C MET A 1 -11.36 -36.18 10.25
N PHE A 2 -11.54 -35.12 11.06
CA PHE A 2 -10.56 -34.04 11.20
C PHE A 2 -9.50 -34.54 12.19
N ASN A 3 -8.34 -34.94 11.68
CA ASN A 3 -7.29 -35.46 12.53
C ASN A 3 -6.44 -34.31 13.09
N SER A 4 -6.13 -34.46 14.36
CA SER A 4 -5.39 -33.57 15.23
C SER A 4 -4.04 -33.14 14.66
N GLN A 5 -3.81 -31.82 14.57
CA GLN A 5 -2.46 -31.25 14.56
C GLN A 5 -2.37 -30.08 15.52
N CYS A 6 -1.36 -30.18 16.37
CA CYS A 6 -1.05 -29.39 17.55
C CYS A 6 -1.19 -27.87 17.38
N TRP A 7 -1.96 -27.27 18.29
CA TRP A 7 -1.86 -25.85 18.63
C TRP A 7 -0.56 -25.67 19.44
N GLY A 8 0.55 -25.26 18.82
CA GLY A 8 1.77 -24.93 19.59
C GLY A 8 3.11 -24.97 18.85
N CYS A 9 3.21 -25.56 17.67
CA CYS A 9 4.42 -25.52 16.84
C CYS A 9 4.04 -25.01 15.44
N ARG A 10 4.35 -23.75 15.09
CA ARG A 10 3.96 -23.22 13.77
C ARG A 10 5.04 -22.34 13.16
N PHE A 11 5.93 -22.96 12.39
CA PHE A 11 6.37 -22.32 11.15
C PHE A 11 5.14 -22.29 10.23
N GLU A 12 4.70 -21.10 9.84
CA GLU A 12 3.56 -20.97 8.94
C GLU A 12 4.02 -21.01 7.49
N TYR A 13 3.26 -21.67 6.63
CA TYR A 13 3.62 -21.94 5.24
C TYR A 13 2.65 -21.25 4.29
N GLN A 14 3.15 -20.78 3.15
CA GLN A 14 2.36 -20.22 2.05
C GLN A 14 2.51 -21.03 0.77
N ARG A 15 1.56 -20.90 -0.14
CA ARG A 15 1.66 -21.41 -1.52
C ARG A 15 0.88 -20.51 -2.48
N VAL A 16 1.21 -20.60 -3.77
CA VAL A 16 0.46 -19.94 -4.83
C VAL A 16 -0.48 -20.96 -5.50
N VAL A 17 -1.71 -20.52 -5.79
CA VAL A 17 -2.65 -21.25 -6.64
C VAL A 17 -2.95 -20.38 -7.85
N TRP A 18 -2.61 -20.86 -9.04
CA TRP A 18 -2.81 -20.13 -10.28
C TRP A 18 -3.37 -21.06 -11.35
N ASN A 19 -4.52 -20.71 -11.92
CA ASN A 19 -5.22 -21.47 -12.96
C ASN A 19 -5.31 -22.99 -12.65
N GLY A 20 -5.75 -23.33 -11.45
CA GLY A 20 -5.86 -24.72 -10.96
C GLY A 20 -4.53 -25.40 -10.60
N THR A 21 -3.39 -24.83 -10.99
CA THR A 21 -2.05 -25.32 -10.62
C THR A 21 -1.66 -24.82 -9.24
N LYS A 22 -1.02 -25.68 -8.44
CA LYS A 22 -0.61 -25.39 -7.06
C LYS A 22 0.91 -25.50 -6.95
N SER A 23 1.56 -24.50 -6.38
CA SER A 23 2.96 -24.61 -5.99
C SER A 23 3.13 -25.51 -4.76
N VAL A 24 4.39 -25.86 -4.46
CA VAL A 24 4.75 -26.40 -3.14
C VAL A 24 4.52 -25.36 -2.04
N PHE A 25 4.37 -25.83 -0.80
CA PHE A 25 4.34 -24.97 0.38
C PHE A 25 5.76 -24.53 0.75
N LEU A 26 5.94 -23.25 1.05
CA LEU A 26 7.19 -22.67 1.52
C LEU A 26 6.97 -22.00 2.88
N PRO A 27 7.93 -22.10 3.83
CA PRO A 27 7.82 -21.42 5.11
C PRO A 27 7.84 -19.90 4.92
N VAL A 28 7.06 -19.19 5.72
CA VAL A 28 7.04 -17.72 5.80
C VAL A 28 7.94 -17.33 6.97
N GLU A 29 9.18 -17.01 6.67
CA GLU A 29 10.19 -16.64 7.68
C GLU A 29 10.09 -15.15 8.09
N TYR A 30 9.66 -14.29 7.16
CA TYR A 30 9.60 -12.84 7.35
C TYR A 30 8.36 -12.23 6.68
N GLY A 31 8.03 -11.01 7.09
CA GLY A 31 6.92 -10.24 6.51
C GLY A 31 5.56 -10.58 7.09
N VAL A 32 4.53 -9.92 6.56
CA VAL A 32 3.15 -10.11 7.01
C VAL A 32 2.47 -11.17 6.16
N ARG A 33 1.76 -12.09 6.82
CA ARG A 33 1.10 -13.22 6.16
C ARG A 33 -0.08 -12.76 5.32
N GLN A 34 -0.26 -13.39 4.16
CA GLN A 34 -1.43 -13.16 3.32
C GLN A 34 -2.72 -13.49 4.09
N GLY A 35 -3.70 -12.59 4.05
CA GLY A 35 -4.95 -12.72 4.81
C GLY A 35 -4.87 -12.28 6.28
N SER A 36 -3.70 -11.84 6.76
CA SER A 36 -3.59 -11.19 8.07
C SER A 36 -4.18 -9.79 8.02
N ILE A 37 -4.98 -9.43 9.03
CA ILE A 37 -5.47 -8.06 9.22
C ILE A 37 -4.33 -7.06 9.51
N LEU A 38 -3.21 -7.54 10.03
CA LEU A 38 -2.07 -6.71 10.40
C LEU A 38 -1.39 -6.07 9.18
N GLY A 39 -1.40 -6.75 8.03
CA GLY A 39 -0.71 -6.28 6.82
C GLY A 39 -1.30 -4.97 6.31
N PRO A 40 -2.61 -4.93 6.03
CA PRO A 40 -3.30 -3.70 5.66
C PRO A 40 -3.15 -2.59 6.71
N ILE A 41 -3.21 -2.91 8.01
CA ILE A 41 -3.07 -1.90 9.08
C ILE A 41 -1.67 -1.28 9.07
N LEU A 42 -0.62 -2.09 9.03
CA LEU A 42 0.76 -1.59 8.99
C LEU A 42 1.02 -0.76 7.74
N TYR A 43 0.45 -1.17 6.60
CA TYR A 43 0.51 -0.39 5.38
C TYR A 43 -0.17 0.98 5.52
N LEU A 44 -1.40 1.04 6.05
CA LEU A 44 -2.11 2.29 6.27
C LEU A 44 -1.35 3.25 7.19
N VAL A 45 -0.67 2.73 8.23
CA VAL A 45 0.20 3.54 9.11
C VAL A 45 1.42 4.07 8.35
N LEU A 46 2.03 3.26 7.49
CA LEU A 46 3.20 3.64 6.69
C LEU A 46 2.90 4.80 5.73
N VAL A 47 1.69 4.84 5.17
CA VAL A 47 1.27 5.83 4.16
C VAL A 47 0.39 6.95 4.72
N ALA A 48 0.16 6.97 6.03
CA ALA A 48 -0.78 7.90 6.67
C ALA A 48 -0.43 9.38 6.45
N ASP A 49 0.84 9.69 6.22
CA ASP A 49 1.36 11.05 6.02
C ASP A 49 1.42 11.46 4.55
N VAL A 50 1.14 10.57 3.58
CA VAL A 50 1.38 10.83 2.16
C VAL A 50 0.71 12.11 1.65
N THR A 51 -0.53 12.38 2.05
CA THR A 51 -1.31 13.55 1.63
C THR A 51 -0.65 14.86 2.09
N SER A 52 -0.10 14.87 3.31
CA SER A 52 0.66 16.00 3.83
C SER A 52 1.99 16.18 3.10
N CYS A 53 2.69 15.08 2.79
CA CYS A 53 3.99 15.11 2.12
C CYS A 53 3.89 15.52 0.64
N VAL A 54 2.76 15.29 -0.01
CA VAL A 54 2.49 15.76 -1.37
C VAL A 54 1.86 17.16 -1.41
N GLY A 55 1.62 17.78 -0.25
CA GLY A 55 1.07 19.14 -0.15
C GLY A 55 -0.40 19.24 -0.57
N VAL A 56 -1.19 18.19 -0.36
CA VAL A 56 -2.61 18.14 -0.74
C VAL A 56 -3.50 18.11 0.50
N GLY A 57 -4.46 19.04 0.58
CA GLY A 57 -5.47 19.08 1.64
C GLY A 57 -6.43 17.90 1.58
N ASN A 58 -7.17 17.64 2.67
CA ASN A 58 -8.11 16.50 2.77
C ASN A 58 -9.26 16.57 1.75
N GLU A 59 -9.54 17.75 1.21
CA GLU A 59 -10.57 18.05 0.23
C GLU A 59 -10.15 17.78 -1.22
N ASP A 60 -8.86 17.58 -1.48
CA ASP A 60 -8.27 17.44 -2.83
C ASP A 60 -7.67 16.05 -3.07
N ASN A 61 -7.95 15.11 -2.17
CA ASN A 61 -7.49 13.74 -2.28
C ASN A 61 -8.50 12.72 -1.74
N SER A 62 -8.32 11.48 -2.15
CA SER A 62 -8.97 10.31 -1.58
C SER A 62 -8.01 9.13 -1.68
N GLY A 63 -8.04 8.21 -0.73
CA GLY A 63 -7.18 7.03 -0.75
C GLY A 63 -7.85 5.84 -0.12
N TYR A 64 -7.53 4.65 -0.62
CA TYR A 64 -7.98 3.40 -0.06
C TYR A 64 -6.93 2.31 -0.26
N ALA A 65 -6.51 1.68 0.84
CA ALA A 65 -5.38 0.75 0.82
C ALA A 65 -4.18 1.40 0.11
N ASP A 66 -3.66 0.77 -0.94
CA ASP A 66 -2.53 1.23 -1.75
C ASP A 66 -2.88 2.21 -2.89
N ASP A 67 -4.17 2.44 -3.14
CA ASP A 67 -4.63 3.36 -4.18
C ASP A 67 -4.82 4.78 -3.62
N PHE A 68 -4.20 5.76 -4.30
CA PHE A 68 -4.37 7.18 -4.00
C PHE A 68 -4.89 7.93 -5.23
N PHE A 69 -5.87 8.79 -5.00
CA PHE A 69 -6.48 9.69 -5.96
C PHE A 69 -6.25 11.12 -5.51
N MET A 70 -5.73 11.94 -6.41
CA MET A 70 -5.49 13.37 -6.15
C MET A 70 -5.97 14.14 -7.38
N TRP A 71 -6.58 15.31 -7.16
CA TRP A 71 -7.09 16.14 -8.25
C TRP A 71 -6.83 17.61 -7.97
N ALA A 72 -6.64 18.37 -9.04
CA ALA A 72 -6.40 19.80 -8.99
C ALA A 72 -7.53 20.56 -9.71
N VAL A 73 -7.70 21.83 -9.36
CA VAL A 73 -8.54 22.79 -10.08
C VAL A 73 -7.67 24.00 -10.37
N GLY A 74 -7.74 24.53 -11.59
CA GLY A 74 -6.99 25.72 -12.00
C GLY A 74 -7.75 26.49 -13.08
N ASP A 75 -7.38 27.75 -13.29
CA ASP A 75 -8.06 28.66 -14.22
C ASP A 75 -7.58 28.48 -15.67
N SER A 76 -6.47 27.75 -15.86
CA SER A 76 -5.92 27.41 -17.17
C SER A 76 -5.43 25.96 -17.22
N LEU A 77 -5.34 25.41 -18.43
CA LEU A 77 -4.79 24.07 -18.66
C LEU A 77 -3.31 23.97 -18.26
N GLU A 78 -2.54 25.05 -18.46
CA GLU A 78 -1.11 25.11 -18.11
C GLU A 78 -0.91 25.06 -16.58
N GLU A 79 -1.68 25.87 -15.84
CA GLU A 79 -1.67 25.85 -14.38
C GLU A 79 -2.11 24.49 -13.83
N PHE A 80 -3.23 23.96 -14.33
CA PHE A 80 -3.74 22.65 -13.94
C PHE A 80 -2.73 21.52 -14.19
N GLY A 81 -2.11 21.51 -15.38
CA GLY A 81 -1.09 20.53 -15.74
C GLY A 81 0.14 20.61 -14.84
N SER A 82 0.65 21.82 -14.64
CA SER A 82 1.81 22.06 -13.77
C SER A 82 1.55 21.61 -12.32
N LEU A 83 0.35 21.87 -11.81
CA LEU A 83 -0.03 21.47 -10.45
C LEU A 83 -0.12 19.94 -10.30
N LEU A 84 -0.73 19.24 -11.27
CA LEU A 84 -0.78 17.78 -11.24
C LEU A 84 0.61 17.13 -11.38
N GLU A 85 1.45 17.65 -12.26
CA GLU A 85 2.83 17.17 -12.42
C GLU A 85 3.63 17.34 -11.13
N SER A 86 3.50 18.48 -10.46
CA SER A 86 4.17 18.71 -9.17
C SER A 86 3.74 17.72 -8.08
N ARG A 87 2.45 17.38 -8.02
CA ARG A 87 1.90 16.41 -7.06
C ARG A 87 2.35 14.98 -7.39
N ALA A 88 2.37 14.62 -8.67
CA ALA A 88 2.86 13.32 -9.14
C ALA A 88 4.36 13.12 -8.85
N ASP A 89 5.17 14.16 -9.01
CA ASP A 89 6.59 14.14 -8.65
C ASP A 89 6.77 13.97 -7.13
N ALA A 90 6.04 14.75 -6.32
CA ALA A 90 6.09 14.64 -4.86
C ALA A 90 5.68 13.23 -4.37
N PHE A 91 4.64 12.64 -4.97
CA PHE A 91 4.21 11.28 -4.66
C PHE A 91 5.28 10.25 -5.05
N SER A 92 5.89 10.41 -6.22
CA SER A 92 6.96 9.52 -6.70
C SER A 92 8.16 9.53 -5.76
N ARG A 93 8.53 10.71 -5.24
CA ARG A 93 9.61 10.86 -4.25
C ARG A 93 9.25 10.21 -2.91
N PHE A 94 8.03 10.44 -2.41
CA PHE A 94 7.51 9.77 -1.21
C PHE A 94 7.57 8.25 -1.34
N ALA A 95 7.05 7.71 -2.44
CA ALA A 95 7.08 6.26 -2.73
C ALA A 95 8.51 5.73 -2.89
N GLY A 96 9.44 6.55 -3.37
CA GLY A 96 10.87 6.28 -3.43
C GLY A 96 11.59 6.30 -2.08
N GLY A 97 10.90 6.67 -0.99
CA GLY A 97 11.45 6.72 0.37
C GLY A 97 12.05 8.08 0.75
N GLU A 98 12.08 9.04 -0.16
CA GLU A 98 12.32 10.43 0.21
C GLU A 98 11.05 10.94 0.87
N ARG A 99 11.00 11.04 2.20
CA ARG A 99 9.85 11.64 2.91
C ARG A 99 10.04 13.15 2.96
N PRO A 100 9.62 13.93 1.95
CA PRO A 100 9.90 15.35 1.84
C PRO A 100 8.79 16.13 2.54
N CYS A 101 8.35 15.60 3.68
CA CYS A 101 7.27 16.15 4.47
C CYS A 101 7.82 17.37 5.25
N PRO A 102 6.99 18.40 5.51
CA PRO A 102 7.35 19.50 6.40
C PRO A 102 7.81 19.05 7.79
#